data_AF-A0A224ABM5-F1
#
_entry.id   AF-A0A224ABM5-F1
#
_cell.length_a   1.000
_cell.length_b   1.000
_cell.length_c   1.000
_cell.angle_alpha   90.00
_cell.angle_beta   90.00
_cell.angle_gamma   90.00
#
_symmetry.space_group_name_H-M   'P 1'
#
loop_
_entity.id
_entity.type
_entity.pdbx_description
1 polymer ?
#
loop_
_entity_poly.entity_id
_entity_poly.type
_entity_poly.pdbx_seq_one_letter_code
_entity_poly.pdbx_strand_id
1 'polypeptide(L)'
;SGGLFALLFLAEYSSMLFLSLVTSVWFFGSSYGVMLSFTLLVAMFYLLTRGVFPRFRYDLLMMVCWNSFLPFSLCLLILVITPLNF
;
A
#
# COMPACT_ATOMS: atom_id res chain seq x y z
N SER A 1 25.49 -0.05 21.29
CA SER A 1 24.93 -0.84 20.17
C SER A 1 23.42 -0.61 19.99
N GLY A 2 22.95 0.65 20.01
CA GLY A 2 21.51 0.99 19.93
C GLY A 2 21.13 1.93 18.78
N GLY A 3 22.11 2.66 18.21
CA GLY A 3 21.85 3.62 17.13
C GLY A 3 21.31 2.96 15.86
N LEU A 4 21.89 1.83 15.43
CA LEU A 4 21.42 1.07 14.27
C LEU A 4 20.00 0.50 14.46
N PHE A 5 19.67 0.07 15.68
CA PHE A 5 18.32 -0.38 16.01
C PHE A 5 17.31 0.76 15.97
N ALA A 6 17.66 1.94 16.50
CA ALA A 6 16.84 3.14 16.40
C ALA A 6 16.58 3.57 14.95
N LEU A 7 17.61 3.49 14.09
CA LEU A 7 17.48 3.79 12.65
C LEU A 7 16.57 2.79 11.93
N LEU A 8 16.58 1.51 12.30
CA LEU A 8 15.65 0.52 11.74
C LEU A 8 14.18 0.85 12.04
N PHE A 9 13.85 1.20 13.29
CA PHE A 9 12.48 1.65 13.59
C PHE A 9 12.12 2.93 12.86
N LEU A 10 13.03 3.91 12.85
CA LEU A 10 12.79 5.17 12.16
C LEU A 10 12.52 4.94 10.66
N ALA A 11 13.28 4.05 10.02
CA ALA A 11 13.07 3.67 8.63
C ALA A 11 11.74 2.92 8.40
N GLU A 12 11.34 2.05 9.33
CA GLU A 12 10.06 1.35 9.22
C GLU A 12 8.88 2.33 9.29
N TYR A 13 8.89 3.25 10.25
CA TYR A 13 7.84 4.27 10.38
C TYR A 13 7.86 5.28 9.22
N SER A 14 9.04 5.68 8.74
CA SER A 14 9.14 6.58 7.58
C SER A 14 8.61 5.93 6.30
N SER A 15 8.85 4.63 6.11
CA SER A 15 8.32 3.89 4.95
C SER A 15 6.79 3.76 4.98
N MET A 16 6.18 3.56 6.15
CA MET A 16 4.72 3.57 6.30
C MET A 16 4.11 4.93 5.96
N LEU A 17 4.71 6.02 6.45
CA LEU A 17 4.25 7.38 6.13
C LEU A 17 4.44 7.69 4.64
N PHE A 18 5.58 7.32 4.06
CA PHE A 18 5.84 7.53 2.64
C PHE A 18 4.83 6.81 1.75
N LEU A 19 4.50 5.55 2.05
CA LEU A 19 3.48 4.79 1.30
C LEU A 19 2.08 5.40 1.44
N SER A 20 1.74 5.96 2.61
CA SER A 20 0.46 6.66 2.80
C SER A 20 0.34 7.95 1.96
N LEU A 21 1.45 8.65 1.73
CA LEU A 21 1.51 9.83 0.85
C LEU A 21 1.40 9.44 -0.63
N VAL A 22 2.12 8.39 -1.06
CA VAL A 22 2.06 7.93 -2.46
C VAL A 22 0.65 7.46 -2.82
N THR A 23 0.01 6.72 -1.92
CA THR A 23 -1.37 6.26 -2.13
C THR A 23 -2.37 7.41 -2.18
N SER A 24 -2.26 8.42 -1.30
CA SER A 24 -3.17 9.58 -1.35
C SER A 24 -3.04 10.37 -2.65
N VAL A 25 -1.82 10.54 -3.18
CA VAL A 25 -1.57 11.24 -4.46
C VAL A 25 -2.13 10.45 -5.65
N TRP A 26 -1.91 9.13 -5.71
CA TRP A 26 -2.39 8.30 -6.83
C TRP A 26 -3.92 8.20 -6.90
N PHE A 27 -4.62 8.17 -5.76
CA PHE A 27 -6.07 8.03 -5.74
C PHE A 27 -6.83 9.36 -5.74
N PHE A 28 -6.36 10.38 -5.02
CA PHE A 28 -7.11 11.62 -4.77
C PHE A 28 -6.51 12.87 -5.43
N GLY A 29 -5.40 12.75 -6.16
CA GLY A 29 -4.78 13.87 -6.87
C GLY A 29 -4.13 14.92 -5.95
N SER A 30 -3.86 16.12 -6.49
CA SER A 30 -3.00 17.14 -5.87
C SER A 30 -3.78 18.35 -5.32
N SER A 31 -4.85 18.11 -4.56
CA SER A 31 -5.45 19.20 -3.77
C SER A 31 -4.90 19.14 -2.34
N TYR A 32 -4.17 20.19 -1.93
CA TYR A 32 -3.37 20.19 -0.69
C TYR A 32 -4.15 19.81 0.57
N GLY A 33 -5.36 20.33 0.76
CA GLY A 33 -6.19 20.04 1.94
C GLY A 33 -6.71 18.60 1.97
N VAL A 34 -7.15 18.10 0.82
CA VAL A 34 -7.70 16.75 0.66
C VAL A 34 -6.58 15.72 0.83
N MET A 35 -5.44 15.93 0.17
CA MET A 35 -4.27 15.06 0.25
C MET A 35 -3.81 14.82 1.70
N LEU A 36 -3.72 15.87 2.52
CA LEU A 36 -3.26 15.75 3.91
C LEU A 36 -4.27 14.97 4.77
N SER A 37 -5.57 15.24 4.59
CA SER A 37 -6.63 14.51 5.30
C SER A 37 -6.65 13.02 4.95
N PHE A 38 -6.49 12.67 3.68
CA PHE A 38 -6.46 11.27 3.22
C PHE A 38 -5.19 10.56 3.65
N THR A 39 -4.04 11.24 3.63
CA THR A 39 -2.78 10.67 4.12
C THR A 39 -2.91 10.28 5.59
N LEU A 40 -3.49 11.14 6.43
CA LEU A 40 -3.75 10.83 7.85
C LEU A 40 -4.71 9.65 8.01
N LEU A 41 -5.78 9.59 7.20
CA LEU A 41 -6.72 8.48 7.23
C LEU A 41 -6.05 7.15 6.86
N VAL A 42 -5.24 7.14 5.80
CA VAL A 42 -4.50 5.94 5.37
C VAL A 42 -3.45 5.52 6.42
N ALA A 43 -2.74 6.48 7.02
CA ALA A 43 -1.81 6.19 8.10
C ALA A 43 -2.51 5.58 9.32
N MET A 44 -3.67 6.12 9.72
CA MET A 44 -4.50 5.54 10.78
C MET A 44 -4.97 4.14 10.42
N PHE A 45 -5.33 3.90 9.16
CA PHE A 45 -5.69 2.57 8.69
C PHE A 45 -4.51 1.58 8.80
N TYR A 46 -3.29 2.00 8.45
CA TYR A 46 -2.08 1.17 8.66
C TYR A 46 -1.87 0.81 10.13
N LEU A 47 -2.06 1.76 11.05
CA LEU A 47 -2.00 1.50 12.49
C LEU A 47 -3.07 0.50 12.95
N LEU A 48 -4.31 0.66 12.48
CA LEU A 48 -5.42 -0.25 12.82
C LEU A 48 -5.21 -1.65 12.26
N THR A 49 -4.77 -1.79 11.01
CA THR A 49 -4.52 -3.10 10.39
C THR A 49 -3.48 -3.90 11.18
N ARG A 50 -2.45 -3.25 11.72
CA ARG A 50 -1.46 -3.93 12.60
C ARG A 50 -2.05 -4.41 13.92
N GLY A 51 -3.09 -3.76 14.43
CA GLY A 51 -3.77 -4.17 15.67
C GLY A 51 -4.84 -5.24 15.47
N VAL A 52 -5.46 -5.31 14.28
CA VAL A 52 -6.62 -6.17 14.02
C VAL A 52 -6.24 -7.52 13.39
N PHE A 53 -5.22 -7.55 12.51
CA PHE A 53 -4.93 -8.77 11.75
C PHE A 53 -3.91 -9.68 12.44
N PRO A 54 -4.19 -10.99 12.57
CA PRO A 54 -3.19 -11.96 13.00
C PRO A 54 -2.09 -12.08 11.94
N ARG A 55 -0.85 -12.33 12.38
CA ARG A 55 0.30 -12.47 11.46
C ARG A 55 0.08 -13.64 10.50
N PHE A 56 0.00 -13.35 9.21
CA PHE A 56 -0.01 -14.36 8.17
C PHE A 56 1.39 -14.90 7.92
N ARG A 57 1.49 -16.21 7.68
CA ARG A 57 2.73 -16.87 7.29
C ARG A 57 3.09 -16.52 5.85
N TYR A 58 4.40 -16.46 5.55
CA TYR A 58 4.93 -16.10 4.22
C TYR A 58 4.35 -16.93 3.07
N ASP A 59 4.09 -18.22 3.32
CA ASP A 59 3.53 -19.13 2.32
C ASP A 59 2.16 -18.67 1.83
N LEU A 60 1.30 -18.21 2.75
CA LEU A 60 -0.04 -17.71 2.39
C LEU A 60 0.05 -16.40 1.62
N LEU A 61 0.94 -15.49 2.04
CA LEU A 61 1.15 -14.21 1.36
C LEU A 61 1.62 -14.42 -0.09
N MET A 62 2.56 -15.34 -0.29
CA MET A 62 3.05 -15.69 -1.62
C MET A 62 1.93 -16.28 -2.48
N MET A 63 1.15 -17.23 -1.94
CA MET A 63 0.04 -17.84 -2.67
C MET A 63 -1.01 -16.82 -3.10
N VAL A 64 -1.34 -15.84 -2.26
CA VAL A 64 -2.29 -14.77 -2.59
C VAL A 64 -1.74 -13.83 -3.68
N CYS A 65 -0.46 -13.45 -3.58
CA CYS A 65 0.18 -12.63 -4.61
C CYS A 65 0.20 -13.30 -5.98
N TRP A 66 0.59 -14.58 -6.03
CA TRP A 66 0.77 -15.31 -7.28
C TRP A 66 -0.54 -15.81 -7.90
N ASN A 67 -1.47 -16.32 -7.11
CA ASN A 67 -2.70 -16.90 -7.65
C ASN A 67 -3.83 -15.89 -7.82
N SER A 68 -3.81 -14.76 -7.12
CA SER A 68 -4.94 -13.81 -7.15
C SER A 68 -4.53 -12.44 -7.71
N PHE A 69 -3.52 -11.79 -7.13
CA PHE A 69 -3.13 -10.44 -7.58
C PHE A 69 -2.51 -10.43 -8.97
N LEU A 70 -1.64 -11.40 -9.28
CA LEU A 70 -0.98 -11.48 -10.57
C LEU A 70 -1.96 -11.67 -11.76
N PRO A 71 -2.85 -12.69 -11.77
CA PRO A 71 -3.80 -12.84 -12.88
C PRO A 71 -4.80 -11.69 -12.96
N PHE A 72 -5.21 -11.10 -11.82
CA PHE A 72 -6.11 -9.95 -11.81
C PHE A 72 -5.46 -8.71 -12.44
N SER A 73 -4.22 -8.41 -12.07
CA SER A 73 -3.45 -7.30 -12.65
C SER A 73 -3.26 -7.47 -14.16
N LEU A 74 -2.90 -8.68 -14.61
CA LEU A 74 -2.76 -8.99 -16.03
C LEU A 74 -4.09 -8.85 -16.79
N CYS A 75 -5.20 -9.30 -16.21
CA CYS A 75 -6.53 -9.16 -16.81
C CYS A 75 -6.93 -7.69 -16.99
N LEU A 76 -6.71 -6.85 -15.96
CA LEU A 76 -6.98 -5.40 -16.06
C LEU A 76 -6.10 -4.73 -17.11
N LEU A 77 -4.82 -5.10 -17.18
CA LEU A 77 -3.89 -4.54 -18.16
C LEU A 77 -4.31 -4.90 -19.59
N ILE A 78 -4.71 -6.16 -19.85
CA ILE A 78 -5.24 -6.56 -21.16
C ILE A 78 -6.51 -5.76 -21.49
N LEU A 79 -7.45 -5.63 -20.55
CA LEU A 79 -8.72 -4.90 -20.76
C LEU A 79 -8.49 -3.42 -21.09
N VAL A 80 -7.52 -2.76 -20.45
CA VAL A 80 -7.18 -1.36 -20.73
C VAL A 80 -6.49 -1.22 -22.10
N ILE A 81 -5.66 -2.19 -22.49
CA ILE A 81 -4.91 -2.14 -23.76
C ILE A 81 -5.78 -2.51 -24.96
N THR A 82 -6.73 -3.44 -24.81
CA THR A 82 -7.65 -3.77 -25.89
C THR A 82 -8.51 -2.55 -26.20
N PRO A 83 -8.39 -1.93 -27.39
CA PRO A 83 -9.32 -0.87 -27.75
C PRO A 83 -10.70 -1.52 -27.84
N LEU A 84 -11.64 -1.06 -27.02
CA LEU A 84 -13.07 -1.28 -27.21
C LEU A 84 -13.45 -0.64 -28.54
N ASN A 85 -13.17 -1.35 -29.64
CA ASN A 85 -13.47 -0.95 -31.01
C ASN A 85 -14.95 -1.22 -31.26
N PHE A 86 -15.77 -0.22 -30.89
CA PHE A 86 -17.01 0.17 -31.56
C PHE A 86 -16.94 1.69 -31.78
#